data_AF-A0A0C3AMF8-F1
#
_entry.id   AF-A0A0C3AMF8-F1
#
_cell.length_a   1.000
_cell.length_b   1.000
_cell.length_c   1.000
_cell.angle_alpha   90.00
_cell.angle_beta   90.00
_cell.angle_gamma   90.00
#
_symmetry.space_group_name_H-M   'P 1'
#
loop_
_entity.id
_entity.type
_entity.pdbx_description
1 polymer ?
#
loop_
_entity_poly.entity_id
_entity_poly.type
_entity_poly.pdbx_seq_one_letter_code
_entity_poly.pdbx_strand_id
1 'polypeptide(L)'
;PSPLQMLIHGEGGTGKSKVIQTITEYFVSKSMRHTLLKAAYTGVAASLIDGKTTHSIAMISCSDDATASNETRGKLQVSWRCILYLIIDEMSMISKEFLAKLSHNISI
;
A
#
# COMPACT_ATOMS: atom_id res chain seq x y z
N PRO A 1 0.02 -22.00 -3.73
CA PRO A 1 0.83 -21.03 -4.52
C PRO A 1 1.40 -19.93 -3.61
N SER A 2 2.66 -19.55 -3.80
CA SER A 2 3.25 -18.40 -3.10
C SER A 2 2.62 -17.09 -3.60
N PRO A 3 2.50 -16.05 -2.75
CA PRO A 3 2.01 -14.76 -3.17
C PRO A 3 2.93 -14.14 -4.22
N LEU A 4 2.37 -13.43 -5.21
CA LEU A 4 3.14 -12.69 -6.18
C LEU A 4 3.90 -11.56 -5.48
N GLN A 5 5.22 -11.56 -5.62
CA GLN A 5 6.10 -10.48 -5.19
C GLN A 5 6.79 -9.92 -6.44
N MET A 6 6.48 -8.67 -6.78
CA MET A 6 6.99 -8.02 -7.99
C MET A 6 7.57 -6.66 -7.64
N LEU A 7 8.76 -6.37 -8.17
CA LEU A 7 9.37 -5.04 -8.14
C LEU A 7 9.50 -4.54 -9.58
N ILE A 8 8.86 -3.40 -9.88
CA ILE A 8 8.97 -2.74 -11.18
C ILE A 8 9.92 -1.55 -11.02
N HIS A 9 11.10 -1.65 -11.64
CA HIS A 9 12.10 -0.59 -11.66
C HIS A 9 12.07 0.18 -13.00
N GLY A 10 12.58 1.41 -12.98
CA GLY A 10 12.78 2.23 -14.16
C GLY A 10 12.96 3.69 -13.77
N GLU A 11 13.64 4.46 -14.62
CA GLU A 11 13.85 5.89 -14.42
C GLU A 11 12.54 6.70 -14.43
N GLY A 12 12.62 7.98 -14.10
CA GLY A 12 11.49 8.91 -14.25
C GLY A 12 11.01 8.95 -15.71
N GLY A 13 9.69 9.03 -15.92
CA GLY A 13 9.12 9.13 -17.27
C GLY A 13 8.96 7.81 -18.04
N THR A 14 9.34 6.66 -17.48
CA THR A 14 9.18 5.34 -18.14
C THR A 14 7.75 4.77 -18.11
N GLY A 15 6.78 5.53 -17.61
CA GLY A 15 5.37 5.14 -17.61
C GLY A 15 4.95 4.21 -16.45
N LYS A 16 5.71 4.09 -15.37
CA LYS A 16 5.33 3.30 -14.17
C LYS A 16 3.94 3.69 -13.63
N SER A 17 3.65 4.98 -13.52
CA SER A 17 2.32 5.45 -13.10
C SER A 17 1.23 5.01 -14.08
N LYS A 18 1.53 4.93 -15.39
CA LYS A 18 0.60 4.39 -16.38
C LYS A 18 0.37 2.89 -16.17
N VAL A 19 1.38 2.12 -15.78
CA VAL A 19 1.21 0.72 -15.40
C VAL A 19 0.25 0.58 -14.22
N ILE A 20 0.43 1.38 -13.17
CA ILE A 20 -0.48 1.38 -12.00
C ILE A 20 -1.91 1.72 -12.42
N GLN A 21 -2.08 2.71 -13.29
CA GLN A 21 -3.39 3.09 -13.84
C GLN A 21 -4.03 1.93 -14.61
N THR A 22 -3.30 1.30 -15.53
CA THR A 22 -3.82 0.17 -16.33
C THR A 22 -4.19 -1.02 -15.45
N ILE A 23 -3.41 -1.33 -14.42
CA ILE A 23 -3.76 -2.37 -13.43
C ILE A 23 -5.05 -1.97 -12.70
N THR A 24 -5.19 -0.71 -12.30
CA THR A 24 -6.41 -0.22 -11.64
C THR A 24 -7.64 -0.38 -12.55
N GLU A 25 -7.53 0.03 -13.82
CA GLU A 25 -8.60 -0.09 -14.82
C GLU A 25 -8.97 -1.57 -15.06
N TYR A 26 -8.00 -2.47 -15.08
CA TYR A 26 -8.24 -3.91 -15.17
C TYR A 26 -9.06 -4.42 -13.98
N PHE A 27 -8.69 -4.08 -12.73
CA PHE A 27 -9.45 -4.49 -11.54
C PHE A 27 -10.87 -3.89 -11.53
N VAL A 28 -11.03 -2.66 -12.01
CA VAL A 28 -12.36 -2.04 -12.20
C VAL A 28 -13.19 -2.82 -13.22
N SER A 29 -12.61 -3.20 -14.36
CA SER A 29 -13.31 -3.98 -15.41
C SER A 29 -13.80 -5.34 -14.90
N LYS A 30 -13.14 -5.89 -13.87
CA LYS A 30 -13.50 -7.14 -13.21
C LYS A 30 -14.44 -6.97 -12.01
N SER A 31 -14.89 -5.75 -11.72
CA SER A 31 -15.66 -5.42 -10.49
C SER A 31 -14.92 -5.76 -9.19
N MET A 32 -13.58 -5.79 -9.23
CA MET A 32 -12.69 -6.16 -8.13
C MET A 32 -11.86 -4.97 -7.62
N ARG A 33 -12.22 -3.73 -7.96
CA ARG A 33 -11.49 -2.52 -7.50
C ARG A 33 -11.24 -2.52 -5.98
N HIS A 34 -12.21 -2.99 -5.19
CA HIS A 34 -12.14 -3.02 -3.74
C HIS A 34 -11.07 -3.97 -3.17
N THR A 35 -10.48 -4.85 -3.99
CA THR A 35 -9.42 -5.76 -3.57
C THR A 35 -8.01 -5.24 -3.84
N LEU A 36 -7.89 -4.12 -4.55
CA LEU A 36 -6.62 -3.47 -4.90
C LEU A 36 -6.40 -2.24 -4.02
N LEU A 37 -5.38 -2.29 -3.17
CA LEU A 37 -4.91 -1.15 -2.40
C LEU A 37 -3.67 -0.54 -3.07
N LYS A 38 -3.67 0.78 -3.22
CA LYS A 38 -2.53 1.56 -3.73
C LYS A 38 -1.98 2.40 -2.60
N ALA A 39 -0.67 2.41 -2.43
CA ALA A 39 0.00 3.22 -1.42
C ALA A 39 1.31 3.82 -1.91
N ALA A 40 1.74 4.90 -1.25
CA ALA A 40 3.06 5.49 -1.46
C ALA A 40 3.59 6.09 -0.14
N TYR A 41 4.90 6.34 -0.06
CA TYR A 41 5.49 6.88 1.17
C TYR A 41 5.03 8.32 1.48
N THR A 42 4.98 9.17 0.45
CA THR A 42 4.60 10.58 0.57
C THR A 42 3.15 10.81 0.18
N GLY A 43 2.53 11.85 0.75
CA GLY A 43 1.16 12.25 0.41
C GLY A 43 1.00 12.66 -1.06
N VAL A 44 2.01 13.31 -1.64
CA VAL A 44 2.00 13.73 -3.05
C VAL A 44 1.98 12.51 -3.98
N ALA A 45 2.88 11.55 -3.77
CA ALA A 45 2.91 10.33 -4.59
C ALA A 45 1.63 9.50 -4.42
N ALA A 46 1.12 9.39 -3.19
CA ALA A 46 -0.13 8.69 -2.92
C ALA A 46 -1.31 9.35 -3.67
N SER A 47 -1.37 10.68 -3.70
CA SER A 47 -2.42 11.41 -4.42
C SER A 47 -2.37 11.19 -5.93
N LEU A 48 -1.17 11.08 -6.52
CA LEU A 48 -1.02 10.89 -7.97
C LEU A 48 -1.56 9.54 -8.47
N ILE A 49 -1.65 8.55 -7.58
CA ILE A 49 -2.15 7.22 -7.90
C ILE A 49 -3.52 6.95 -7.26
N ASP A 50 -4.24 7.95 -6.76
CA ASP A 50 -5.49 7.77 -5.97
C ASP A 50 -5.33 6.71 -4.86
N GLY A 51 -4.19 6.75 -4.18
CA GLY A 51 -3.81 5.83 -3.12
C GLY A 51 -3.84 6.45 -1.74
N LYS A 52 -3.31 5.72 -0.76
CA LYS A 52 -3.13 6.17 0.63
C LYS A 52 -1.65 6.24 0.97
N THR A 53 -1.27 6.97 2.01
CA THR A 53 0.12 6.88 2.47
C THR A 53 0.38 5.52 3.12
N THR A 54 1.62 5.05 3.06
CA THR A 54 2.04 3.82 3.75
C THR A 54 1.78 3.89 5.26
N HIS A 55 1.96 5.07 5.85
CA HIS A 55 1.61 5.36 7.25
C HIS A 55 0.11 5.15 7.52
N SER A 56 -0.75 5.64 6.64
CA SER A 56 -2.21 5.49 6.77
C SER A 56 -2.66 4.03 6.66
N ILE A 57 -2.08 3.25 5.73
CA ILE A 57 -2.52 1.86 5.51
C ILE A 57 -2.02 0.90 6.59
N ALA A 58 -0.91 1.22 7.26
CA ALA A 58 -0.36 0.39 8.33
C ALA A 58 -0.74 0.91 9.74
N MET A 59 -1.56 1.97 9.81
CA MET A 59 -1.89 2.72 11.04
C MET A 59 -0.66 2.98 11.92
N ILE A 60 0.46 3.35 11.28
CA ILE A 60 1.69 3.73 11.97
C ILE A 60 1.51 5.19 12.40
N SER A 61 1.33 5.41 13.70
CA SER A 61 1.36 6.75 14.28
C SER A 61 2.76 7.35 14.15
N CYS A 62 2.86 8.65 13.87
CA CYS A 62 4.14 9.37 13.86
C CYS A 62 4.84 9.43 15.24
N SER A 63 4.17 8.99 16.31
CA SER A 63 4.75 8.88 17.64
C SER A 63 5.19 7.43 17.85
N ASP A 64 6.50 7.24 18.06
CA ASP A 64 7.19 5.94 18.11
C ASP A 64 6.77 5.01 19.29
N ASP A 65 5.91 5.46 20.20
CA ASP A 65 5.65 4.77 21.49
C ASP A 65 4.20 4.31 21.73
N ALA A 66 3.30 4.45 20.77
CA ALA A 66 1.93 3.94 20.94
C ALA A 66 1.83 2.52 20.38
N THR A 67 1.94 1.51 21.23
CA THR A 67 1.37 0.19 20.96
C THR A 67 -0.02 0.38 20.38
N ALA A 68 -0.23 0.01 19.12
CA ALA A 68 -1.50 0.23 18.44
C ALA A 68 -2.63 -0.34 19.31
N SER A 69 -3.50 0.55 19.81
CA SER A 69 -4.65 0.18 20.63
C SER A 69 -5.44 -0.94 19.95
N ASN A 70 -6.04 -1.84 20.75
CA ASN A 70 -6.90 -2.92 20.23
C ASN A 70 -7.98 -2.39 19.27
N GLU A 71 -8.46 -1.17 19.48
CA GLU A 71 -9.41 -0.50 18.58
C GLU A 71 -8.80 -0.16 17.21
N THR A 72 -7.56 0.31 17.19
CA THR A 72 -6.79 0.62 15.97
C THR A 72 -6.56 -0.65 15.16
N ARG A 73 -6.21 -1.75 15.83
CA ARG A 73 -6.04 -3.07 15.19
C ARG A 73 -7.35 -3.59 14.58
N GLY A 74 -8.47 -3.42 15.29
CA GLY A 74 -9.79 -3.80 14.77
C GLY A 74 -10.17 -3.03 13.50
N LYS A 75 -9.96 -1.71 13.48
CA LYS A 75 -10.18 -0.88 12.28
C LYS A 75 -9.26 -1.28 11.14
N LEU A 76 -8.00 -1.60 11.44
CA LEU A 76 -7.03 -2.08 10.46
C LEU A 76 -7.48 -3.41 9.84
N GLN A 77 -7.85 -4.41 10.65
CA GLN A 77 -8.38 -5.69 10.18
C GLN A 77 -9.59 -5.51 9.26
N VAL A 78 -10.54 -4.65 9.64
CA VAL A 78 -11.72 -4.38 8.80
C VAL A 78 -11.32 -3.76 7.46
N SER A 79 -10.37 -2.81 7.47
CA SER A 79 -9.90 -2.16 6.24
C SER A 79 -9.11 -3.08 5.30
N TRP A 80 -8.41 -4.07 5.86
CA TRP A 80 -7.61 -5.04 5.11
C TRP A 80 -8.38 -6.31 4.72
N ARG A 81 -9.55 -6.55 5.31
CA ARG A 81 -10.35 -7.79 5.12
C ARG A 81 -10.62 -8.15 3.66
N CYS A 82 -10.82 -7.15 2.80
CA CYS A 82 -11.16 -7.38 1.39
C CYS A 82 -9.97 -7.14 0.44
N ILE A 83 -8.80 -6.77 0.96
CA ILE A 83 -7.62 -6.44 0.16
C ILE A 83 -6.87 -7.72 -0.19
N LEU A 84 -6.60 -7.93 -1.48
CA LEU A 84 -5.85 -9.06 -2.00
C LEU A 84 -4.52 -8.62 -2.64
N TYR A 85 -4.47 -7.39 -3.16
CA TYR A 85 -3.30 -6.84 -3.83
C TYR A 85 -2.93 -5.49 -3.23
N LEU A 86 -1.62 -5.31 -3.00
CA LEU A 86 -1.03 -4.06 -2.56
C LEU A 86 -0.01 -3.59 -3.60
N ILE A 87 -0.19 -2.38 -4.12
CA ILE A 87 0.81 -1.67 -4.91
C ILE A 87 1.43 -0.60 -4.02
N ILE A 88 2.77 -0.56 -3.98
CA ILE A 88 3.52 0.50 -3.30
C ILE A 88 4.32 1.26 -4.37
N ASP A 89 3.97 2.52 -4.59
CA ASP A 89 4.71 3.42 -5.46
C ASP A 89 5.83 4.14 -4.70
N GLU A 90 6.86 4.56 -5.43
CA GLU A 90 8.08 5.16 -4.89
C GLU A 90 8.72 4.31 -3.77
N MET A 91 8.85 3.00 -4.02
CA MET A 91 9.44 2.04 -3.10
C MET A 91 10.86 2.41 -2.66
N SER A 92 11.59 3.16 -3.49
CA SER A 92 12.92 3.71 -3.18
C SER A 92 12.94 4.64 -1.97
N MET A 93 11.80 5.27 -1.63
CA MET A 93 11.67 6.19 -0.50
C MET A 93 11.38 5.48 0.83
N ILE A 94 11.20 4.15 0.82
CA ILE A 94 10.82 3.38 2.00
C ILE A 94 12.05 2.70 2.59
N SER A 95 12.32 2.93 3.88
CA SER A 95 13.39 2.25 4.60
C SER A 95 13.05 0.77 4.85
N LYS A 96 14.07 -0.07 5.05
CA LYS A 96 13.88 -1.50 5.34
C LYS A 96 13.15 -1.70 6.67
N GLU A 97 13.47 -0.89 7.67
CA GLU A 97 12.85 -0.93 9.00
C GLU A 97 11.36 -0.57 8.90
N PHE A 98 11.04 0.46 8.12
CA PHE A 98 9.66 0.87 7.89
C PHE A 98 8.88 -0.21 7.11
N LEU A 99 9.48 -0.80 6.09
CA LEU A 99 8.85 -1.89 5.34
C LEU A 99 8.57 -3.11 6.24
N ALA A 100 9.51 -3.45 7.14
CA ALA A 100 9.33 -4.53 8.11
C ALA A 100 8.18 -4.22 9.09
N LYS A 101 8.12 -2.99 9.62
CA LYS A 101 7.00 -2.52 10.47
C LYS A 101 5.66 -2.61 9.72
N LEU A 102 5.62 -2.15 8.47
CA LEU A 102 4.43 -2.23 7.62
C LEU A 102 4.00 -3.69 7.43
N SER A 103 4.93 -4.58 7.05
CA SER A 103 4.66 -6.01 6.88
C SER A 103 4.14 -6.66 8.16
N HIS A 104 4.70 -6.31 9.32
CA HIS A 104 4.26 -6.84 10.61
C HIS A 104 2.83 -6.41 10.93
N ASN A 105 2.50 -5.14 10.69
CA ASN A 105 1.19 -4.58 11.02
C ASN A 105 0.08 -5.12 10.11
N ILE A 106 0.38 -5.44 8.85
CA ILE A 106 -0.61 -5.92 7.88
C ILE A 106 -0.75 -7.45 7.86
N SER A 107 0.18 -8.19 8.47
CA SER A 107 0.20 -9.66 8.52
C SER A 107 -0.81 -10.23 9.55
N ILE A 108 -1.99 -9.62 9.65
CA ILE A 108 -3.04 -9.96 10.63
C ILE A 108 -3.94 -11.09 10.12
#